data_AF-W9V0S9-F1
#
_entry.id   AF-W9V0S9-F1
#
_cell.length_a   1.000
_cell.length_b   1.000
_cell.length_c   1.000
_cell.angle_alpha   90.00
_cell.angle_beta   90.00
_cell.angle_gamma   90.00
#
_symmetry.space_group_name_H-M   'P 1'
#
loop_
_entity.id
_entity.type
_entity.pdbx_description
1 polymer ?
#
loop_
_entity_poly.entity_id
_entity_poly.type
_entity_poly.pdbx_seq_one_letter_code
_entity_poly.pdbx_strand_id
1 'polypeptide(L)'
;MVLCAPDKGARDFVKQMFTTLGLSKAKFIMLDKERTAERKVEITLHKESEHTFDGLEGSSIVLFDDMVRTGSTVVKSCQFLQQINPQRMVFAVSHFYASDEGRERMAHPAIGEILTLNTLPTILNRDEQGRLRKKMVVLKVEKWLAQELCNLLNLPQTQEANPYKIDMSSKNPRFRRKIWFSEELSELK
;
A
#
# COMPACT_ATOMS: atom_id res chain seq x y z
N MET A 1 -5.99 0.18 -13.87
CA MET A 1 -5.26 0.22 -12.58
C MET A 1 -3.80 0.47 -12.89
N VAL A 2 -3.11 1.24 -12.06
CA VAL A 2 -1.70 1.60 -12.26
C VAL A 2 -0.91 1.20 -11.02
N LEU A 3 0.16 0.43 -11.20
CA LEU A 3 1.15 0.15 -10.18
C LEU A 3 2.26 1.20 -10.28
N CYS A 4 2.62 1.81 -9.16
CA CYS A 4 3.56 2.92 -9.13
C CYS A 4 4.71 2.64 -8.16
N ALA A 5 5.95 2.70 -8.66
CA ALA A 5 7.15 2.75 -7.83
C ALA A 5 7.46 4.20 -7.45
N PRO A 6 7.45 4.59 -6.16
CA PRO A 6 7.59 5.98 -5.72
C PRO A 6 9.02 6.54 -5.87
N ASP A 7 10.04 5.68 -5.89
CA ASP A 7 11.43 6.04 -6.13
C ASP A 7 12.24 4.84 -6.65
N LYS A 8 13.57 5.02 -6.81
CA LYS A 8 14.50 4.00 -7.31
C LYS A 8 14.52 2.73 -6.45
N GLY A 9 14.41 2.84 -5.13
CA GLY A 9 14.52 1.70 -4.21
C GLY A 9 13.36 0.72 -4.35
N ALA A 10 12.18 1.22 -4.69
CA ALA A 10 10.98 0.40 -4.84
C ALA A 10 10.83 -0.27 -6.23
N ARG A 11 11.60 0.13 -7.25
CA ARG A 11 11.35 -0.26 -8.65
C ARG A 11 11.34 -1.77 -8.87
N ASP A 12 12.36 -2.46 -8.40
CA ASP A 12 12.49 -3.91 -8.58
C ASP A 12 11.35 -4.65 -7.88
N PHE A 13 11.01 -4.21 -6.67
CA PHE A 13 9.86 -4.73 -5.92
C PHE A 13 8.54 -4.53 -6.69
N VAL A 14 8.26 -3.31 -7.16
CA VAL A 14 7.00 -3.04 -7.88
C VAL A 14 6.96 -3.76 -9.24
N LYS A 15 8.10 -3.89 -9.94
CA LYS A 15 8.19 -4.64 -11.19
C LYS A 15 7.91 -6.13 -10.98
N GLN A 16 8.45 -6.71 -9.89
CA GLN A 16 8.16 -8.08 -9.51
C GLN A 16 6.67 -8.25 -9.13
N MET A 17 6.10 -7.30 -8.40
CA MET A 17 4.66 -7.30 -8.10
C MET A 17 3.81 -7.23 -9.37
N PHE A 18 4.14 -6.34 -10.30
CA PHE A 18 3.44 -6.20 -11.58
C PHE A 18 3.46 -7.49 -12.39
N THR A 19 4.63 -8.12 -12.49
CA THR A 19 4.82 -9.38 -13.20
C THR A 19 4.04 -10.52 -12.54
N THR A 20 4.15 -10.64 -11.21
CA THR A 20 3.49 -11.70 -10.42
C THR A 20 1.97 -11.59 -10.47
N LEU A 21 1.42 -10.38 -10.43
CA LEU A 21 -0.03 -10.16 -10.52
C LEU A 21 -0.59 -10.52 -11.90
N GLY A 22 0.19 -10.41 -12.98
CA GLY A 22 -0.20 -10.86 -14.32
C GLY A 22 -1.45 -10.18 -14.87
N LEU A 23 -1.82 -9.00 -14.37
CA LEU A 23 -3.06 -8.32 -14.72
C LEU A 23 -2.90 -7.61 -16.07
N SER A 24 -3.48 -8.18 -17.14
CA SER A 24 -3.31 -7.71 -18.52
C SER A 24 -3.69 -6.25 -18.79
N LYS A 25 -4.55 -5.65 -17.96
CA LYS A 25 -4.98 -4.24 -18.06
C LYS A 25 -4.29 -3.32 -17.04
N ALA A 26 -3.44 -3.87 -16.17
CA ALA A 26 -2.66 -3.05 -15.27
C ALA A 26 -1.55 -2.35 -16.06
N LYS A 27 -1.25 -1.13 -15.67
CA LYS A 27 -0.10 -0.38 -16.18
C LYS A 27 0.94 -0.24 -15.07
N PHE A 28 2.19 -0.04 -15.45
CA PHE A 28 3.29 0.17 -14.52
C PHE A 28 3.96 1.51 -14.82
N ILE A 29 4.11 2.32 -13.77
CA ILE A 29 4.85 3.58 -13.82
C ILE A 29 5.93 3.64 -12.74
N MET A 30 7.00 4.36 -13.05
CA MET A 30 8.09 4.61 -12.13
C MET A 30 8.26 6.11 -11.94
N LEU A 31 8.48 6.53 -10.69
CA LEU A 31 8.79 7.91 -10.37
C LEU A 31 10.28 8.06 -10.05
N ASP A 32 10.78 9.27 -10.32
CA ASP A 32 12.05 9.75 -9.82
C ASP A 32 11.83 10.65 -8.61
N LYS A 33 12.80 10.60 -7.71
CA LYS A 33 12.87 11.45 -6.52
C LYS A 33 14.22 12.15 -6.54
N GLU A 34 14.20 13.45 -6.82
CA GLU A 34 15.40 14.28 -6.77
C GLU A 34 15.36 15.21 -5.56
N ARG A 35 16.43 15.20 -4.76
CA ARG A 35 16.55 16.09 -3.62
C ARG A 35 17.28 17.35 -4.05
N THR A 36 16.53 18.41 -4.34
CA THR A 36 17.05 19.70 -4.82
C THR A 36 17.54 20.62 -3.69
N ALA A 37 17.15 20.35 -2.44
CA ALA A 37 17.71 20.97 -1.24
C ALA A 37 17.48 20.06 -0.01
N GLU A 38 18.02 20.41 1.15
CA GLU A 38 17.90 19.61 2.39
C GLU A 38 16.45 19.20 2.71
N ARG A 39 15.48 20.08 2.41
CA ARG A 39 14.04 19.86 2.61
C ARG A 39 13.19 19.90 1.34
N LYS A 40 13.79 20.04 0.16
CA LYS A 40 13.06 20.15 -1.12
C LYS A 40 13.27 18.88 -1.94
N VAL A 41 12.16 18.21 -2.22
CA VAL A 41 12.11 16.99 -3.03
C VAL A 41 11.19 17.26 -4.22
N GLU A 42 11.69 16.96 -5.40
CA GLU A 42 10.95 16.99 -6.64
C GLU A 42 10.64 15.56 -7.08
N ILE A 43 9.39 15.34 -7.51
CA ILE A 43 8.92 14.05 -8.01
C ILE A 43 8.60 14.24 -9.49
N THR A 44 9.17 13.39 -10.32
CA THR A 44 8.95 13.38 -11.77
C THR A 44 8.65 11.96 -12.24
N LEU A 45 8.08 11.84 -13.44
CA LEU A 45 7.94 10.54 -14.09
C LEU A 45 9.32 10.08 -14.59
N HIS A 46 9.70 8.85 -14.26
CA HIS A 46 10.96 8.28 -14.73
C HIS A 46 10.96 8.14 -16.26
N LYS A 47 12.08 8.46 -16.89
CA LYS A 47 12.23 8.45 -18.36
C LYS A 47 12.01 7.07 -18.99
N GLU A 48 12.35 6.00 -18.27
CA GLU A 48 12.16 4.62 -18.71
C GLU A 48 10.83 4.02 -18.21
N SER A 49 9.92 4.84 -17.69
CA SER A 49 8.57 4.37 -17.36
C SER A 49 7.88 3.90 -18.64
N GLU A 50 7.53 2.61 -18.70
CA GLU A 50 6.88 2.00 -19.88
C GLU A 50 5.59 2.72 -20.27
N HIS A 51 4.88 3.27 -19.28
CA HIS A 51 3.66 4.04 -19.48
C HIS A 51 3.90 5.49 -19.04
N THR A 52 3.40 6.44 -19.85
CA THR A 52 3.31 7.86 -19.50
C THR A 52 1.96 8.15 -18.83
N PHE A 53 1.70 9.42 -18.51
CA PHE A 53 0.39 9.85 -17.99
C PHE A 53 -0.73 9.79 -19.02
N ASP A 54 -0.41 9.61 -20.30
CA ASP A 54 -1.39 9.50 -21.37
C ASP A 54 -2.25 8.24 -21.19
N GLY A 55 -3.56 8.45 -21.10
CA GLY A 55 -4.54 7.39 -20.85
C GLY A 55 -4.45 6.78 -19.45
N LEU A 56 -3.91 7.51 -18.45
CA LEU A 56 -4.02 7.15 -17.03
C LEU A 56 -5.11 7.91 -16.28
N GLU A 57 -5.73 8.90 -16.90
CA GLU A 57 -6.77 9.72 -16.27
C GLU A 57 -7.89 8.85 -15.67
N GLY A 58 -8.28 9.15 -14.42
CA GLY A 58 -9.32 8.39 -13.73
C GLY A 58 -8.90 6.99 -13.30
N SER A 59 -7.64 6.58 -13.48
CA SER A 59 -7.18 5.26 -13.04
C SER A 59 -7.11 5.15 -11.51
N SER A 60 -7.38 3.95 -10.99
CA SER A 60 -6.97 3.61 -9.62
C SER A 60 -5.47 3.33 -9.58
N ILE A 61 -4.76 3.99 -8.66
CA ILE A 61 -3.31 3.89 -8.49
C ILE A 61 -3.00 3.15 -7.18
N VAL A 62 -2.05 2.22 -7.25
CA VAL A 62 -1.44 1.57 -6.09
C VAL A 62 0.04 1.90 -6.07
N LEU A 63 0.46 2.71 -5.11
CA LEU A 63 1.87 2.96 -4.82
C LEU A 63 2.37 1.84 -3.93
N PHE A 64 3.48 1.21 -4.32
CA PHE A 64 4.08 0.12 -3.58
C PHE A 64 5.43 0.55 -2.99
N ASP A 65 5.66 0.18 -1.73
CA ASP A 65 6.95 0.36 -1.07
C ASP A 65 7.16 -0.80 -0.07
N ASP A 66 8.40 -1.09 0.30
CA ASP A 66 8.69 -2.15 1.28
C ASP A 66 8.42 -1.65 2.71
N MET A 67 8.88 -0.44 3.02
CA MET A 67 8.80 0.17 4.34
C MET A 67 8.54 1.67 4.25
N VAL A 68 7.75 2.21 5.18
CA VAL A 68 7.59 3.66 5.33
C VAL A 68 8.06 4.13 6.70
N ARG A 69 8.82 5.23 6.70
CA ARG A 69 9.27 5.92 7.92
C ARG A 69 8.72 7.34 8.07
N THR A 70 9.14 8.24 7.18
CA THR A 70 8.76 9.66 7.27
C THR A 70 7.48 9.98 6.49
N GLY A 71 7.12 9.17 5.50
CA GLY A 71 5.98 9.39 4.60
C GLY A 71 6.16 10.53 3.60
N SER A 72 7.31 11.21 3.59
CA SER A 72 7.52 12.39 2.72
C SER A 72 7.52 12.04 1.24
N THR A 73 8.24 10.98 0.84
CA THR A 73 8.22 10.51 -0.56
C THR A 73 6.81 10.15 -0.98
N VAL A 74 6.13 9.28 -0.21
CA VAL A 74 4.78 8.79 -0.49
C VAL A 74 3.78 9.94 -0.67
N VAL A 75 3.74 10.91 0.26
CA VAL A 75 2.82 12.04 0.15
C VAL A 75 3.12 12.89 -1.09
N LYS A 76 4.40 13.15 -1.38
CA LYS A 76 4.80 13.92 -2.56
C LYS A 76 4.48 13.19 -3.86
N SER A 77 4.68 11.88 -3.92
CA SER A 77 4.30 11.04 -5.05
C SER A 77 2.79 11.05 -5.25
N CYS A 78 1.99 10.86 -4.18
CA CYS A 78 0.54 10.94 -4.27
C CYS A 78 0.03 12.33 -4.68
N GLN A 79 0.69 13.41 -4.23
CA GLN A 79 0.39 14.78 -4.66
C GLN A 79 0.68 14.97 -6.15
N PHE A 80 1.85 14.53 -6.61
CA PHE A 80 2.24 14.59 -8.03
C PHE A 80 1.24 13.82 -8.90
N LEU A 81 0.83 12.63 -8.46
CA LEU A 81 -0.13 11.79 -9.18
C LEU A 81 -1.57 12.30 -9.17
N GLN A 82 -1.90 13.39 -8.45
CA GLN A 82 -3.23 14.01 -8.55
C GLN A 82 -3.49 14.62 -9.94
N GLN A 83 -2.44 14.93 -10.71
CA GLN A 83 -2.58 15.49 -12.05
C GLN A 83 -3.31 14.57 -13.03
N ILE A 84 -3.36 13.26 -12.74
CA ILE A 84 -4.12 12.27 -13.53
C ILE A 84 -5.50 11.95 -12.94
N ASN A 85 -6.00 12.80 -12.03
CA ASN A 85 -7.32 12.70 -11.40
C ASN A 85 -7.71 11.26 -11.01
N PRO A 86 -6.92 10.59 -10.15
CA PRO A 86 -7.07 9.17 -9.90
C PRO A 86 -8.38 8.86 -9.17
N GLN A 87 -9.10 7.84 -9.64
CA GLN A 87 -10.32 7.37 -8.97
C GLN A 87 -10.05 6.89 -7.55
N ARG A 88 -8.89 6.25 -7.33
CA ARG A 88 -8.42 5.81 -6.01
C ARG A 88 -6.91 5.95 -5.92
N MET A 89 -6.44 6.35 -4.75
CA MET A 89 -5.02 6.38 -4.40
C MET A 89 -4.77 5.47 -3.21
N VAL A 90 -4.14 4.32 -3.44
CA VAL A 90 -3.79 3.36 -2.40
C VAL A 90 -2.28 3.34 -2.23
N PHE A 91 -1.81 3.46 -0.99
CA PHE A 91 -0.43 3.21 -0.63
C PHE A 91 -0.32 1.84 0.03
N ALA A 92 0.32 0.89 -0.63
CA ALA A 92 0.55 -0.47 -0.16
C ALA A 92 2.00 -0.63 0.34
N VAL A 93 2.16 -1.04 1.61
CA VAL A 93 3.47 -1.15 2.25
C VAL A 93 3.56 -2.36 3.16
N SER A 94 4.68 -3.07 3.16
CA SER A 94 4.86 -4.22 4.06
C SER A 94 5.04 -3.76 5.50
N HIS A 95 6.00 -2.85 5.72
CA HIS A 95 6.44 -2.42 7.04
C HIS A 95 6.06 -0.95 7.30
N PHE A 96 4.94 -0.74 8.00
CA PHE A 96 4.55 0.62 8.40
C PHE A 96 5.21 1.03 9.72
N TYR A 97 6.26 1.87 9.63
CA TYR A 97 7.01 2.35 10.79
C TYR A 97 7.11 3.88 10.83
N ALA A 98 6.01 4.56 11.12
CA ALA A 98 6.00 6.02 11.16
C ALA A 98 6.15 6.58 12.58
N SER A 99 6.79 7.75 12.69
CA SER A 99 6.63 8.64 13.85
C SER A 99 5.26 9.33 13.81
N ASP A 100 4.87 10.01 14.88
CA ASP A 100 3.63 10.78 14.91
C ASP A 100 3.59 11.86 13.83
N GLU A 101 4.72 12.54 13.61
CA GLU A 101 4.87 13.49 12.50
C GLU A 101 4.70 12.80 11.13
N GLY A 102 5.26 11.60 10.96
CA GLY A 102 5.09 10.80 9.75
C GLY A 102 3.63 10.40 9.51
N ARG A 103 2.90 10.02 10.57
CA ARG A 103 1.47 9.70 10.50
C ARG A 103 0.64 10.94 10.18
N GLU A 104 0.95 12.06 10.80
CA GLU A 104 0.28 13.34 10.56
C GLU A 104 0.47 13.80 9.11
N ARG A 105 1.70 13.66 8.59
CA ARG A 105 2.01 13.87 7.17
C ARG A 105 1.20 12.96 6.26
N MET A 106 1.16 11.65 6.54
CA MET A 106 0.41 10.68 5.72
C MET A 106 -1.12 10.79 5.87
N ALA A 107 -1.63 11.56 6.83
CA ALA A 107 -3.05 11.90 6.88
C ALA A 107 -3.48 12.83 5.74
N HIS A 108 -2.53 13.35 4.95
CA HIS A 108 -2.78 14.23 3.80
C HIS A 108 -3.83 13.67 2.82
N PRO A 109 -4.77 14.48 2.30
CA PRO A 109 -5.88 14.01 1.44
C PRO A 109 -5.47 13.30 0.16
N ALA A 110 -4.29 13.62 -0.39
CA ALA A 110 -3.76 12.96 -1.59
C ALA A 110 -3.59 11.43 -1.42
N ILE A 111 -3.44 10.93 -0.18
CA ILE A 111 -3.47 9.49 0.10
C ILE A 111 -4.92 9.11 0.43
N GLY A 112 -5.52 8.23 -0.37
CA GLY A 112 -6.89 7.75 -0.14
C GLY A 112 -6.93 6.64 0.90
N GLU A 113 -6.10 5.61 0.72
CA GLU A 113 -6.03 4.44 1.59
C GLU A 113 -4.57 4.03 1.81
N ILE A 114 -4.29 3.46 2.99
CA ILE A 114 -3.01 2.85 3.34
C ILE A 114 -3.28 1.37 3.63
N LEU A 115 -2.78 0.49 2.78
CA LEU A 115 -2.79 -0.95 2.98
C LEU A 115 -1.45 -1.38 3.55
N THR A 116 -1.45 -2.03 4.71
CA THR A 116 -0.22 -2.45 5.38
C THR A 116 -0.32 -3.84 5.96
N LEU A 117 0.81 -4.50 6.18
CA LEU A 117 0.85 -5.75 6.94
C LEU A 117 1.02 -5.49 8.43
N ASN A 118 0.74 -6.50 9.26
CA ASN A 118 0.95 -6.46 10.71
C ASN A 118 2.35 -6.94 11.15
N THR A 119 3.37 -6.73 10.31
CA THR A 119 4.77 -7.10 10.62
C THR A 119 5.36 -6.27 11.77
N LEU A 120 4.74 -5.12 12.09
CA LEU A 120 5.11 -4.27 13.22
C LEU A 120 3.88 -4.08 14.14
N PRO A 121 4.00 -4.27 15.46
CA PRO A 121 2.85 -4.37 16.36
C PRO A 121 2.07 -3.06 16.52
N THR A 122 2.75 -1.92 16.37
CA THR A 122 2.17 -0.57 16.49
C THR A 122 0.98 -0.34 15.55
N ILE A 123 0.95 -1.06 14.42
CA ILE A 123 -0.11 -0.93 13.44
C ILE A 123 -1.43 -1.54 13.89
N LEU A 124 -1.46 -2.35 14.95
CA LEU A 124 -2.68 -2.93 15.50
C LEU A 124 -3.31 -2.05 16.59
N ASN A 125 -2.56 -1.08 17.12
CA ASN A 125 -3.05 -0.18 18.15
C ASN A 125 -3.82 1.01 17.54
N ARG A 126 -5.13 1.08 17.80
CA ARG A 126 -6.01 2.12 17.25
C ARG A 126 -5.68 3.54 17.71
N ASP A 127 -5.13 3.68 18.91
CA ASP A 127 -4.76 4.99 19.44
C ASP A 127 -3.50 5.50 18.74
N GLU A 128 -2.51 4.61 18.54
CA GLU A 128 -1.31 4.93 17.75
C GLU A 128 -1.60 5.19 16.27
N GLN A 129 -2.60 4.53 15.68
CA GLN A 129 -3.04 4.84 14.32
C GLN A 129 -3.55 6.28 14.19
N GLY A 130 -4.11 6.86 15.26
CA GLY A 130 -4.57 8.24 15.30
C GLY A 130 -5.54 8.59 14.17
N ARG A 131 -5.19 9.61 13.37
CA ARG A 131 -6.00 10.06 12.21
C ARG A 131 -6.03 9.04 11.07
N LEU A 132 -5.01 8.19 10.96
CA LEU A 132 -4.89 7.21 9.89
C LEU A 132 -5.92 6.08 9.99
N ARG A 133 -6.60 5.89 11.14
CA ARG A 133 -7.69 4.90 11.27
C ARG A 133 -8.79 5.05 10.20
N LYS A 134 -8.97 6.26 9.65
CA LYS A 134 -9.94 6.52 8.58
C LYS A 134 -9.47 6.06 7.19
N LYS A 135 -8.18 5.78 7.04
CA LYS A 135 -7.52 5.43 5.76
C LYS A 135 -6.83 4.08 5.80
N MET A 136 -6.58 3.52 6.97
CA MET A 136 -5.73 2.34 7.12
C MET A 136 -6.54 1.05 7.02
N VAL A 137 -5.94 0.08 6.34
CA VAL A 137 -6.38 -1.30 6.23
C VAL A 137 -5.17 -2.18 6.53
N VAL A 138 -5.28 -3.01 7.55
CA VAL A 138 -4.19 -3.91 7.98
C VAL A 138 -4.50 -5.32 7.52
N LEU A 139 -3.62 -5.93 6.73
CA LEU A 139 -3.64 -7.36 6.43
C LEU A 139 -2.83 -8.09 7.48
N LYS A 140 -3.51 -8.91 8.26
CA LYS A 140 -2.95 -9.75 9.30
C LYS A 140 -2.41 -11.03 8.68
N VAL A 141 -1.10 -11.14 8.54
CA VAL A 141 -0.40 -12.22 7.82
C VAL A 141 0.18 -13.29 8.73
N GLU A 142 -0.12 -13.28 10.03
CA GLU A 142 0.39 -14.27 10.99
C GLU A 142 0.01 -15.70 10.63
N LYS A 143 -1.18 -15.91 10.05
CA LYS A 143 -1.62 -17.23 9.58
C LYS A 143 -0.84 -17.68 8.36
N TRP A 144 -0.60 -16.77 7.42
CA TRP A 144 0.22 -17.05 6.24
C TRP A 144 1.63 -17.47 6.64
N LEU A 145 2.26 -16.73 7.56
CA LEU A 145 3.58 -17.05 8.10
C LEU A 145 3.60 -18.40 8.84
N ALA A 146 2.60 -18.64 9.69
CA ALA A 146 2.47 -19.92 10.40
C ALA A 146 2.32 -21.09 9.41
N GLN A 147 1.53 -20.90 8.35
CA GLN A 147 1.36 -21.93 7.33
C GLN A 147 2.65 -22.25 6.59
N GLU A 148 3.41 -21.22 6.23
CA GLU A 148 4.68 -21.42 5.54
C GLU A 148 5.73 -22.07 6.43
N LEU A 149 5.77 -21.70 7.72
CA LEU A 149 6.66 -22.34 8.69
C LEU A 149 6.32 -23.83 8.87
N CYS A 150 5.04 -24.17 8.99
CA CYS A 150 4.61 -25.56 9.07
C CYS A 150 4.98 -26.36 7.81
N ASN A 151 4.89 -25.75 6.62
CA ASN A 151 5.33 -26.39 5.37
C ASN A 151 6.83 -26.69 5.40
N LEU A 152 7.66 -25.69 5.75
CA LEU A 152 9.11 -25.83 5.83
C LEU A 152 9.55 -26.89 6.84
N LEU A 153 8.82 -27.02 7.95
CA LEU A 153 9.11 -27.97 9.02
C LEU A 153 8.40 -29.33 8.84
N ASN A 154 7.63 -29.53 7.77
CA ASN A 154 6.79 -30.71 7.54
C ASN A 154 5.86 -31.03 8.73
N LEU A 155 5.28 -30.00 9.34
CA LEU A 155 4.32 -30.14 10.43
C LEU A 155 2.89 -30.30 9.88
N PRO A 156 2.06 -31.13 10.53
CA PRO A 156 0.66 -31.26 10.15
C PRO A 156 -0.08 -29.94 10.38
N GLN A 157 -0.86 -29.51 9.39
CA GLN A 157 -1.61 -28.26 9.46
C GLN A 157 -2.84 -28.25 8.56
N THR A 158 -3.80 -27.38 8.89
CA THR A 158 -4.91 -27.05 8.01
C THR A 158 -4.49 -25.91 7.09
N GLN A 159 -4.59 -26.13 5.78
CA GLN A 159 -4.26 -25.11 4.79
C GLN A 159 -5.49 -24.22 4.51
N GLU A 160 -5.41 -22.95 4.87
CA GLU A 160 -6.36 -21.93 4.44
C GLU A 160 -5.90 -21.37 3.09
N ALA A 161 -6.82 -21.24 2.12
CA ALA A 161 -6.51 -20.75 0.78
C ALA A 161 -6.04 -19.28 0.77
N ASN A 162 -6.53 -18.47 1.71
CA ASN A 162 -6.21 -17.06 1.86
C ASN A 162 -5.92 -16.77 3.34
N PRO A 163 -4.72 -17.14 3.83
CA PRO A 163 -4.41 -17.15 5.25
C PRO A 163 -4.06 -15.74 5.77
N TYR A 164 -4.93 -14.77 5.52
CA TYR A 164 -4.85 -13.42 6.06
C TYR A 164 -6.20 -12.94 6.58
N LYS A 165 -6.18 -12.02 7.55
CA LYS A 165 -7.39 -11.32 8.03
C LYS A 165 -7.31 -9.84 7.73
N ILE A 166 -8.46 -9.22 7.51
CA ILE A 166 -8.55 -7.77 7.31
C ILE A 166 -8.93 -7.11 8.62
N ASP A 167 -8.03 -6.28 9.12
CA ASP A 167 -8.28 -5.40 10.25
C ASP A 167 -8.44 -3.96 9.77
N MET A 168 -9.65 -3.44 9.93
CA MET A 168 -10.04 -2.10 9.51
C MET A 168 -10.85 -1.43 10.61
N SER A 169 -10.55 -0.16 10.88
CA SER A 169 -11.31 0.63 11.85
C SER A 169 -12.75 0.86 11.38
N SER A 170 -13.71 0.87 12.31
CA SER A 170 -15.08 1.31 12.04
C SER A 170 -15.21 2.78 11.60
N LYS A 171 -14.12 3.54 11.72
CA LYS A 171 -14.04 4.92 11.22
C LYS A 171 -13.56 5.02 9.76
N ASN A 172 -13.11 3.91 9.16
CA ASN A 172 -12.78 3.87 7.75
C ASN A 172 -14.08 3.89 6.92
N PRO A 173 -14.23 4.75 5.90
CA PRO A 173 -15.44 4.84 5.08
C PRO A 173 -15.86 3.52 4.41
N ARG A 174 -14.92 2.60 4.19
CA ARG A 174 -15.19 1.27 3.60
C ARG A 174 -15.61 0.22 4.62
N PHE A 175 -15.56 0.54 5.91
CA PHE A 175 -15.99 -0.40 6.93
C PHE A 175 -17.49 -0.62 6.86
N ARG A 176 -17.90 -1.88 6.66
CA ARG A 176 -19.31 -2.31 6.72
C ARG A 176 -19.57 -3.15 7.97
N ARG A 177 -18.74 -4.17 8.16
CA ARG A 177 -18.73 -5.09 9.30
C ARG A 177 -17.32 -5.63 9.51
N LYS A 178 -17.08 -6.30 10.63
CA LYS A 178 -15.84 -7.06 10.82
C LYS A 178 -15.79 -8.23 9.82
N ILE A 179 -14.60 -8.45 9.26
CA ILE A 179 -14.27 -9.52 8.33
C ILE A 179 -13.32 -10.45 9.09
N TRP A 180 -13.74 -11.68 9.33
CA TRP A 180 -12.99 -12.69 10.06
C TRP A 180 -12.22 -13.61 9.11
N PHE A 181 -12.78 -13.84 7.93
CA PHE A 181 -12.26 -14.71 6.88
C PHE A 181 -12.27 -13.99 5.54
N SER A 182 -11.28 -14.28 4.69
CA SER A 182 -11.19 -13.71 3.36
C SER A 182 -12.39 -14.02 2.47
N GLU A 183 -13.06 -15.17 2.67
CA GLU A 183 -14.22 -15.60 1.88
C GLU A 183 -15.40 -14.61 2.01
N GLU A 184 -15.51 -13.97 3.17
CA GLU A 184 -16.51 -12.94 3.46
C GLU A 184 -16.30 -11.66 2.63
N LEU A 185 -15.15 -11.48 1.97
CA LEU A 185 -14.91 -10.35 1.06
C LEU A 185 -15.89 -10.36 -0.12
N SER A 186 -16.26 -11.54 -0.60
CA SER A 186 -17.17 -11.71 -1.74
C SER A 186 -18.58 -11.19 -1.44
N GLU A 187 -18.94 -11.08 -0.16
CA GLU A 187 -20.24 -10.64 0.32
C GLU A 187 -20.34 -9.12 0.49
N LEU A 188 -19.23 -8.38 0.37
CA LEU A 188 -19.15 -6.93 0.58
C LEU A 188 -19.54 -6.10 -0.67
N LYS A 189 -20.36 -6.66 -1.57
CA LYS A 189 -20.80 -5.98 -2.80
C LYS A 189 -21.55 -4.67 -2.53
#